data_AF-A0AAV0TJN7-F1
#
_entry.id   AF-A0AAV0TJN7-F1
#
_cell.length_a   1.000
_cell.length_b   1.000
_cell.length_c   1.000
_cell.angle_alpha   90.00
_cell.angle_beta   90.00
_cell.angle_gamma   90.00
#
_symmetry.space_group_name_H-M   'P 1'
#
loop_
_entity.id
_entity.type
_entity.pdbx_description
1 polymer ?
#
loop_
_entity_poly.entity_id
_entity_poly.type
_entity_poly.pdbx_seq_one_letter_code
_entity_poly.pdbx_strand_id
1 'polypeptide(L)'
;MSCGTKEALVFSLGLITGTGTTLTGKILYGVDSIGLDGEVKKFEKPIFQTWLMFLAMIFALPIHWAYRYHVERKWRRNKRNIKYRYHIPRKTYFLLALPAAFDLLATFVANLGLLYVTVSVFQLMKCTVIVFVALLKVFVLKDRLRSYMWIGIGFNMVAALMVGATSLADSGAQGNNAEDQHPAFGVMMVVLSCAIQSVQYVFEEKLMDEGDSAPPLVVVGMEGVWGLILTTFVIYPIAYLVPGNDLGSNERLDDACEMLMNSGLAQAIVLIYLLVILGYNVFAVSVTYLLNSIWHAILDNFRPITVWGADLMLFYLFTQGQFGERWTIWSWLQLAGMITLLAGTAVYNGTLRLPGFVYLEPLEPALASIRTPEALTASTFSRSPLITRNAMKAAEIARRTPNANDRDRVRREFMTEYQPLADADTRRRIDPAGHTYGSLEA
;
A
#
# COMPACT_ATOMS: atom_id res chain seq x y z
N MET A 1 23.51 9.15 -8.95
CA MET A 1 22.64 9.42 -7.79
C MET A 1 23.29 8.78 -6.57
N SER A 2 23.94 9.57 -5.71
CA SER A 2 24.47 9.05 -4.44
C SER A 2 23.30 8.94 -3.47
N CYS A 3 22.93 7.73 -3.08
CA CYS A 3 21.93 7.50 -2.04
C CYS A 3 22.55 7.96 -0.72
N GLY A 4 22.04 9.04 -0.12
CA GLY A 4 22.53 9.50 1.16
C GLY A 4 22.29 8.43 2.24
N THR A 5 23.12 8.45 3.29
CA THR A 5 23.05 7.45 4.38
C THR A 5 21.68 7.41 5.05
N LYS A 6 20.92 8.53 5.04
CA LYS A 6 19.58 8.63 5.65
C LYS A 6 18.53 7.93 4.79
N GLU A 7 18.60 8.12 3.48
CA GLU A 7 17.72 7.52 2.48
C GLU A 7 17.88 5.99 2.47
N ALA A 8 19.13 5.52 2.47
CA ALA A 8 19.44 4.09 2.55
C ALA A 8 18.96 3.45 3.86
N LEU A 9 19.08 4.17 4.98
CA LEU A 9 18.61 3.72 6.29
C LEU A 9 17.08 3.60 6.31
N VAL A 10 16.36 4.62 5.84
CA VAL A 10 14.89 4.60 5.81
C VAL A 10 14.36 3.51 4.88
N PHE A 11 14.99 3.31 3.72
CA PHE A 11 14.66 2.20 2.83
C PHE A 11 14.87 0.84 3.51
N SER A 12 16.03 0.64 4.15
CA SER A 12 16.35 -0.59 4.87
C SER A 12 15.37 -0.86 6.02
N LEU A 13 15.03 0.15 6.81
CA LEU A 13 14.05 0.03 7.89
C LEU A 13 12.65 -0.28 7.38
N GLY A 14 12.23 0.34 6.27
CA GLY A 14 10.95 0.02 5.63
C GLY A 14 10.88 -1.43 5.12
N LEU A 15 12.00 -1.95 4.59
CA LEU A 15 12.08 -3.34 4.14
C LEU A 15 12.09 -4.33 5.31
N ILE A 16 12.84 -4.04 6.38
CA ILE A 16 12.88 -4.87 7.60
C ILE A 16 11.51 -4.91 8.26
N THR A 17 10.87 -3.75 8.45
CA THR A 17 9.54 -3.69 9.05
C THR A 17 8.49 -4.37 8.18
N GLY A 18 8.50 -4.17 6.85
CA GLY A 18 7.59 -4.88 5.95
C GLY A 18 7.82 -6.40 5.89
N THR A 19 9.05 -6.87 6.10
CA THR A 19 9.33 -8.32 6.20
C THR A 19 8.84 -8.85 7.56
N GLY A 20 9.07 -8.10 8.62
CA GLY A 20 8.64 -8.42 9.97
C GLY A 20 7.12 -8.53 10.10
N THR A 21 6.33 -7.69 9.41
CA THR A 21 4.86 -7.80 9.47
C THR A 21 4.38 -9.19 9.04
N THR A 22 4.95 -9.75 7.97
CA THR A 22 4.56 -11.05 7.44
C THR A 22 5.07 -12.18 8.33
N LEU A 23 6.33 -12.11 8.79
CA LEU A 23 6.93 -13.14 9.63
C LEU A 23 6.31 -13.19 11.02
N THR A 24 6.16 -12.06 11.70
CA THR A 24 5.58 -12.01 13.04
C THR A 24 4.13 -12.50 13.03
N GLY A 25 3.36 -12.22 11.97
CA GLY A 25 2.04 -12.80 11.78
C GLY A 25 2.04 -14.32 11.68
N LYS A 26 2.96 -14.90 10.89
CA LYS A 26 3.10 -16.37 10.77
C LYS A 26 3.54 -17.01 12.09
N ILE A 27 4.50 -16.40 12.78
CA ILE A 27 4.99 -16.90 14.07
C ILE A 27 3.86 -16.88 15.10
N LEU A 28 3.00 -15.85 15.09
CA LEU A 28 1.84 -15.77 15.97
C LEU A 28 0.93 -16.99 15.81
N TYR A 29 0.62 -17.42 14.58
CA TYR A 29 -0.17 -18.65 14.34
C TYR A 29 0.49 -19.92 14.90
N GLY A 30 1.82 -19.94 15.04
CA GLY A 30 2.56 -21.07 15.59
C GLY A 30 2.66 -21.10 17.11
N VAL A 31 2.12 -20.10 17.83
CA VAL A 31 2.20 -20.03 19.29
C VAL A 31 1.12 -20.88 19.93
N ASP A 32 1.53 -21.77 20.84
CA ASP A 32 0.60 -22.50 21.70
C ASP A 32 0.12 -21.59 22.85
N SER A 33 -1.20 -21.55 23.06
CA SER A 33 -1.80 -20.86 24.19
C SER A 33 -3.04 -21.59 24.71
N ILE A 34 -3.42 -21.29 25.95
CA ILE A 34 -4.59 -21.88 26.63
C ILE A 34 -5.81 -21.01 26.30
N GLY A 35 -6.78 -21.60 25.61
CA GLY A 35 -8.06 -20.97 25.31
C GLY A 35 -9.06 -21.02 26.47
N LEU A 36 -10.24 -20.46 26.27
CA LEU A 36 -11.36 -20.45 27.24
C LEU A 36 -11.80 -21.86 27.66
N ASP A 37 -11.55 -22.86 26.81
CA ASP A 37 -11.85 -24.27 27.07
C ASP A 37 -10.89 -24.91 28.09
N GLY A 38 -9.81 -24.22 28.46
CA GLY A 38 -8.72 -24.78 29.26
C GLY A 38 -7.77 -25.68 28.45
N GLU A 39 -8.06 -25.91 27.17
CA GLU A 39 -7.25 -26.71 26.25
C GLU A 39 -6.13 -25.87 25.61
N VAL A 40 -4.97 -26.49 25.39
CA VAL A 40 -3.85 -25.89 24.65
C VAL A 40 -4.15 -25.94 23.16
N LYS A 41 -4.29 -24.78 22.53
CA LYS A 41 -4.52 -24.63 21.10
C LYS A 41 -3.49 -23.68 20.50
N LYS A 42 -3.16 -23.87 19.22
CA LYS A 42 -2.38 -22.88 18.48
C LYS A 42 -3.19 -21.61 18.29
N PHE A 43 -2.53 -20.46 18.30
CA PHE A 43 -3.16 -19.15 18.10
C PHE A 43 -3.57 -18.94 16.64
N GLU A 44 -4.37 -19.83 16.05
CA GLU A 44 -4.81 -19.80 14.65
C GLU A 44 -6.06 -18.91 14.50
N LYS A 45 -5.91 -17.61 14.80
CA LYS A 45 -7.00 -16.62 14.84
C LYS A 45 -6.85 -15.55 13.73
N PRO A 46 -7.22 -15.85 12.47
CA PRO A 46 -7.05 -14.92 11.35
C PRO A 46 -7.85 -13.62 11.46
N ILE A 47 -9.05 -13.65 12.02
CA ILE A 47 -9.89 -12.44 12.17
C ILE A 47 -9.27 -11.53 13.24
N PHE A 48 -8.75 -12.10 14.31
CA PHE A 48 -8.02 -11.39 15.37
C PHE A 48 -6.73 -10.77 14.84
N GLN A 49 -5.98 -11.47 13.98
CA GLN A 49 -4.80 -10.88 13.35
C GLN A 49 -5.17 -9.68 12.46
N THR A 50 -6.24 -9.78 11.67
CA THR A 50 -6.76 -8.65 10.88
C THR A 50 -7.22 -7.50 11.79
N TRP A 51 -7.85 -7.80 12.92
CA TRP A 51 -8.24 -6.80 13.92
C TRP A 51 -7.01 -6.08 14.50
N LEU A 52 -5.95 -6.81 14.84
CA LEU A 52 -4.67 -6.24 15.29
C LEU A 52 -4.00 -5.38 14.21
N MET A 53 -4.11 -5.78 12.94
CA MET A 53 -3.60 -4.98 11.82
C MET A 53 -4.30 -3.63 11.74
N PHE A 54 -5.65 -3.61 11.76
CA PHE A 54 -6.42 -2.35 11.80
C PHE A 54 -6.11 -1.51 13.04
N LEU A 55 -5.96 -2.15 14.21
CA LEU A 55 -5.56 -1.48 15.43
C LEU A 55 -4.19 -0.80 15.30
N ALA A 56 -3.20 -1.48 14.71
CA ALA A 56 -1.88 -0.91 14.46
C ALA A 56 -1.94 0.30 13.51
N MET A 57 -2.79 0.24 12.48
CA MET A 57 -2.96 1.34 11.52
C MET A 57 -3.54 2.60 12.18
N ILE A 58 -4.43 2.48 13.16
CA ILE A 58 -4.98 3.64 13.89
C ILE A 58 -3.88 4.48 14.55
N PHE A 59 -2.80 3.86 15.02
CA PHE A 59 -1.66 4.58 15.62
C PHE A 59 -0.92 5.50 14.63
N ALA A 60 -1.18 5.40 13.33
CA ALA A 60 -0.74 6.37 12.34
C ALA A 60 -1.34 7.79 12.57
N LEU A 61 -2.59 7.89 13.06
CA LEU A 61 -3.26 9.18 13.28
C LEU A 61 -2.59 10.04 14.37
N PRO A 62 -2.30 9.50 15.58
CA PRO A 62 -1.53 10.22 16.58
C PRO A 62 -0.17 10.69 16.07
N ILE A 63 0.54 9.85 15.30
CA ILE A 63 1.85 10.22 14.72
C ILE A 63 1.69 11.40 13.75
N HIS A 64 0.67 11.36 12.89
CA HIS A 64 0.37 12.46 11.98
C HIS A 64 0.06 13.76 12.74
N TRP A 65 -0.78 13.70 13.77
CA TRP A 65 -1.12 14.86 14.58
C TRP A 65 0.08 15.40 15.38
N ALA A 66 0.91 14.52 15.94
CA ALA A 66 2.13 14.89 16.62
C ALA A 66 3.11 15.57 15.65
N TYR A 67 3.34 14.98 14.48
CA TYR A 67 4.16 15.57 13.43
C TYR A 67 3.65 16.96 13.03
N ARG A 68 2.34 17.09 12.77
CA ARG A 68 1.72 18.37 12.43
C ARG A 68 1.88 19.39 13.55
N TYR A 69 1.67 18.99 14.81
CA TYR A 69 1.84 19.85 15.97
C TYR A 69 3.29 20.34 16.11
N HIS A 70 4.27 19.44 15.94
CA HIS A 70 5.70 19.79 15.98
C HIS A 70 6.09 20.75 14.86
N VAL A 71 5.61 20.49 13.64
CA VAL A 71 5.83 21.34 12.48
C VAL A 71 5.20 22.71 12.74
N GLU A 72 3.91 22.77 13.12
CA GLU A 72 3.20 24.01 13.39
C GLU A 72 3.83 24.82 14.53
N ARG A 73 4.38 24.16 15.57
CA ARG A 73 5.10 24.83 16.66
C ARG A 73 6.42 25.44 16.20
N LYS A 74 7.17 24.76 15.32
CA LYS A 74 8.37 25.33 14.67
C LYS A 74 8.01 26.51 13.76
N TRP A 75 6.91 26.40 13.01
CA TRP A 75 6.42 27.48 12.15
C TRP A 75 5.93 28.69 12.95
N ARG A 76 5.15 28.53 14.03
CA ARG A 76 4.72 29.65 14.89
C ARG A 76 5.89 30.42 15.51
N ARG A 77 7.03 29.74 15.72
CA ARG A 77 8.27 30.35 16.22
C ARG A 77 9.01 31.15 15.14
N ASN A 78 8.88 30.76 13.87
CA ASN A 78 9.37 31.51 12.71
C ASN A 78 8.26 32.42 12.16
N LYS A 79 8.24 33.71 12.52
CA LYS A 79 7.22 34.75 12.15
C LYS A 79 7.00 34.98 10.63
N ARG A 80 6.80 33.95 9.81
CA ARG A 80 6.33 34.06 8.42
C ARG A 80 4.85 33.64 8.39
N ASN A 81 3.99 34.63 8.20
CA ASN A 81 2.55 34.52 8.11
C ASN A 81 2.10 33.77 6.83
N ILE A 82 2.21 32.44 6.81
CA ILE A 82 1.51 31.61 5.83
C ILE A 82 0.68 30.59 6.61
N LYS A 83 -0.63 30.85 6.71
CA LYS A 83 -1.59 29.89 7.26
C LYS A 83 -1.85 28.82 6.21
N TYR A 84 -1.11 27.71 6.25
CA TYR A 84 -1.54 26.48 5.58
C TYR A 84 -2.73 25.90 6.35
N ARG A 85 -3.95 26.32 6.00
CA ARG A 85 -5.17 25.73 6.57
C ARG A 85 -5.54 24.50 5.76
N TYR A 86 -4.81 23.41 6.04
CA TYR A 86 -5.14 22.10 5.54
C TYR A 86 -6.42 21.59 6.25
N HIS A 87 -7.53 21.52 5.53
CA HIS A 87 -8.82 21.04 6.02
C HIS A 87 -9.30 19.89 5.14
N ILE A 88 -9.10 18.66 5.62
CA ILE A 88 -9.73 17.50 5.00
C ILE A 88 -11.23 17.63 5.27
N PRO A 89 -12.09 17.67 4.24
CA PRO A 89 -13.52 17.77 4.46
C PRO A 89 -14.01 16.52 5.20
N ARG A 90 -14.99 16.71 6.09
CA ARG A 90 -15.60 15.60 6.86
C ARG A 90 -16.08 14.46 5.98
N LYS A 91 -16.51 14.78 4.74
CA LYS A 91 -16.97 13.81 3.75
C LYS A 91 -15.89 12.78 3.37
N THR A 92 -14.64 13.20 3.21
CA THR A 92 -13.53 12.29 2.85
C THR A 92 -13.31 11.24 3.94
N TYR A 93 -13.43 11.62 5.22
CA TYR A 93 -13.32 10.68 6.33
C TYR A 93 -14.38 9.56 6.27
N PHE A 94 -15.61 9.87 5.87
CA PHE A 94 -16.66 8.86 5.69
C PHE A 94 -16.52 8.10 4.36
N LEU A 95 -16.01 8.74 3.31
CA LEU A 95 -15.79 8.08 2.02
C LEU A 95 -14.71 6.99 2.10
N LEU A 96 -13.72 7.16 3.00
CA LEU A 96 -12.68 6.18 3.28
C LEU A 96 -13.21 4.88 3.92
N ALA A 97 -14.48 4.83 4.36
CA ALA A 97 -15.10 3.60 4.83
C ALA A 97 -15.23 2.54 3.72
N LEU A 98 -15.43 2.99 2.47
CA LEU A 98 -15.61 2.08 1.33
C LEU A 98 -14.30 1.36 0.95
N PRO A 99 -13.16 2.06 0.77
CA PRO A 99 -11.84 1.41 0.66
C PRO A 99 -11.55 0.44 1.80
N ALA A 100 -11.84 0.84 3.05
CA ALA A 100 -11.63 -0.02 4.22
C ALA A 100 -12.46 -1.31 4.19
N ALA A 101 -13.70 -1.26 3.67
CA ALA A 101 -14.53 -2.46 3.50
C ALA A 101 -13.96 -3.42 2.45
N PHE A 102 -13.42 -2.89 1.34
CA PHE A 102 -12.74 -3.71 0.33
C PHE A 102 -11.42 -4.28 0.86
N ASP A 103 -10.66 -3.52 1.65
CA ASP A 103 -9.43 -3.98 2.30
C ASP A 103 -9.71 -5.13 3.27
N LEU A 104 -10.75 -4.99 4.10
CA LEU A 104 -11.21 -6.03 5.01
C LEU A 104 -11.60 -7.31 4.28
N LEU A 105 -12.40 -7.18 3.21
CA LEU A 105 -12.84 -8.32 2.41
C LEU A 105 -11.66 -8.99 1.68
N ALA A 106 -10.76 -8.21 1.09
CA ALA A 106 -9.56 -8.72 0.44
C ALA A 106 -8.66 -9.44 1.46
N THR A 107 -8.42 -8.84 2.62
CA THR A 107 -7.61 -9.42 3.69
C THR A 107 -8.20 -10.72 4.22
N PHE A 108 -9.52 -10.79 4.41
CA PHE A 108 -10.19 -12.02 4.83
C PHE A 108 -10.00 -13.15 3.81
N VAL A 109 -10.27 -12.89 2.52
CA VAL A 109 -10.07 -13.88 1.45
C VAL A 109 -8.60 -14.26 1.30
N ALA A 110 -7.68 -13.31 1.48
CA ALA A 110 -6.24 -13.56 1.46
C ALA A 110 -5.81 -14.48 2.61
N ASN A 111 -6.30 -14.24 3.83
CA ASN A 111 -5.99 -15.05 5.00
C ASN A 111 -6.56 -16.47 4.87
N LEU A 112 -7.75 -16.64 4.27
CA LEU A 112 -8.25 -17.98 3.90
C LEU A 112 -7.30 -18.69 2.93
N GLY A 113 -6.76 -17.97 1.94
CA GLY A 113 -5.75 -18.51 1.03
C GLY A 113 -4.45 -18.92 1.74
N LEU A 114 -3.98 -18.09 2.69
CA LEU A 114 -2.75 -18.30 3.47
C LEU A 114 -2.78 -19.61 4.29
N LEU A 115 -3.95 -20.12 4.68
CA LEU A 115 -4.09 -21.40 5.37
C LEU A 115 -3.69 -22.60 4.50
N TYR A 116 -3.75 -22.46 3.17
CA TYR A 116 -3.53 -23.57 2.22
C TYR A 116 -2.26 -23.40 1.38
N VAL A 117 -1.55 -22.28 1.49
CA VAL A 117 -0.31 -22.02 0.72
C VAL A 117 0.82 -21.55 1.63
N THR A 118 2.06 -21.76 1.18
CA THR A 118 3.23 -21.25 1.90
C THR A 118 3.27 -19.71 1.87
N VAL A 119 3.86 -19.11 2.90
CA VAL A 119 3.93 -17.64 3.06
C VAL A 119 4.69 -16.98 1.91
N SER A 120 5.69 -17.65 1.36
CA SER A 120 6.45 -17.21 0.21
C SER A 120 5.59 -17.17 -1.06
N VAL A 121 4.82 -18.23 -1.34
CA VAL A 121 3.83 -18.27 -2.45
C VAL A 121 2.77 -17.19 -2.23
N PHE A 122 2.23 -17.05 -1.03
CA PHE A 122 1.26 -16.01 -0.69
C PHE A 122 1.78 -14.60 -1.02
N GLN A 123 2.98 -14.27 -0.55
CA GLN A 123 3.59 -12.96 -0.73
C GLN A 123 3.92 -12.66 -2.20
N LEU A 124 4.33 -13.67 -2.97
CA LEU A 124 4.62 -13.55 -4.40
C LEU A 124 3.33 -13.45 -5.24
N MET A 125 2.31 -14.23 -4.91
CA MET A 125 1.01 -14.17 -5.58
C MET A 125 0.31 -12.83 -5.31
N LYS A 126 0.54 -12.19 -4.15
CA LYS A 126 0.05 -10.83 -3.88
C LYS A 126 0.58 -9.79 -4.86
N CYS A 127 1.78 -9.97 -5.42
CA CYS A 127 2.32 -9.05 -6.42
C CYS A 127 1.56 -9.08 -7.76
N THR A 128 0.68 -10.06 -7.98
CA THR A 128 -0.16 -10.18 -9.18
C THR A 128 -1.32 -9.19 -9.21
N VAL A 129 -1.58 -8.50 -8.10
CA VAL A 129 -2.56 -7.40 -7.99
C VAL A 129 -2.38 -6.35 -9.09
N ILE A 130 -1.13 -6.13 -9.55
CA ILE A 130 -0.79 -5.19 -10.61
C ILE A 130 -1.59 -5.44 -11.90
N VAL A 131 -1.85 -6.71 -12.23
CA VAL A 131 -2.55 -7.12 -13.45
C VAL A 131 -3.99 -6.65 -13.37
N PHE A 132 -4.66 -6.93 -12.25
CA PHE A 132 -6.06 -6.57 -12.03
C PHE A 132 -6.25 -5.05 -11.94
N VAL A 133 -5.36 -4.33 -11.24
CA VAL A 133 -5.44 -2.87 -11.15
C VAL A 133 -5.26 -2.23 -12.53
N ALA A 134 -4.30 -2.70 -13.32
CA ALA A 134 -4.08 -2.15 -14.66
C ALA A 134 -5.30 -2.35 -15.56
N LEU A 135 -5.93 -3.53 -15.51
CA LEU A 135 -7.18 -3.81 -16.22
C LEU A 135 -8.30 -2.88 -15.74
N LEU A 136 -8.54 -2.80 -14.43
CA LEU A 136 -9.59 -1.92 -13.87
C LEU A 136 -9.35 -0.44 -14.18
N LYS A 137 -8.12 0.04 -14.23
CA LYS A 137 -7.82 1.41 -14.67
C LYS A 137 -8.21 1.67 -16.11
N VAL A 138 -7.94 0.73 -17.01
CA VAL A 138 -8.36 0.85 -18.42
C VAL A 138 -9.88 0.86 -18.53
N PHE A 139 -10.58 0.00 -17.78
CA PHE A 139 -12.04 -0.10 -17.83
C PHE A 139 -12.77 1.04 -17.12
N VAL A 140 -12.39 1.36 -15.88
CA VAL A 140 -13.10 2.30 -15.00
C VAL A 140 -12.64 3.74 -15.22
N LEU A 141 -11.31 3.97 -15.26
CA LEU A 141 -10.73 5.32 -15.39
C LEU A 141 -10.50 5.71 -16.86
N LYS A 142 -10.76 4.79 -17.81
CA LYS A 142 -10.55 4.98 -19.26
C LYS A 142 -9.13 5.45 -19.56
N ASP A 143 -8.18 4.80 -18.90
CA ASP A 143 -6.76 5.08 -19.07
C ASP A 143 -6.17 4.43 -20.30
N ARG A 144 -5.24 5.16 -20.91
CA ARG A 144 -4.46 4.69 -22.06
C ARG A 144 -3.11 4.19 -21.55
N LEU A 145 -3.02 2.90 -21.24
CA LEU A 145 -1.74 2.24 -20.95
C LEU A 145 -0.87 2.20 -22.21
N ARG A 146 0.42 2.47 -22.06
CA ARG A 146 1.39 2.38 -23.17
C ARG A 146 1.75 0.93 -23.46
N SER A 147 2.17 0.64 -24.69
CA SER A 147 2.48 -0.72 -25.14
C SER A 147 3.52 -1.45 -24.28
N TYR A 148 4.55 -0.77 -23.78
CA TYR A 148 5.55 -1.40 -22.89
C TYR A 148 4.97 -1.79 -21.52
N MET A 149 3.93 -1.10 -21.05
CA MET A 149 3.28 -1.42 -19.77
C MET A 149 2.51 -2.74 -19.89
N TRP A 150 1.88 -3.01 -21.05
CA TRP A 150 1.25 -4.30 -21.35
C TRP A 150 2.26 -5.45 -21.36
N ILE A 151 3.48 -5.21 -21.85
CA ILE A 151 4.55 -6.21 -21.79
C ILE A 151 4.91 -6.52 -20.33
N GLY A 152 5.10 -5.48 -19.50
CA GLY A 152 5.38 -5.66 -18.07
C GLY A 152 4.26 -6.42 -17.33
N ILE A 153 3.00 -6.13 -17.64
CA ILE A 153 1.83 -6.88 -17.13
C ILE A 153 1.90 -8.36 -17.56
N GLY A 154 2.26 -8.63 -18.82
CA GLY A 154 2.44 -9.99 -19.33
C GLY A 154 3.51 -10.77 -18.58
N PHE A 155 4.68 -10.16 -18.32
CA PHE A 155 5.73 -10.77 -17.50
C PHE A 155 5.25 -11.08 -16.08
N ASN A 156 4.52 -10.16 -15.45
CA ASN A 156 3.96 -10.38 -14.11
C ASN A 156 2.90 -11.50 -14.10
N MET A 157 2.14 -11.66 -15.17
CA MET A 157 1.20 -12.78 -15.32
C MET A 157 1.94 -14.12 -15.48
N VAL A 158 3.03 -14.17 -16.24
CA VAL A 158 3.87 -15.38 -16.35
C VAL A 158 4.50 -15.73 -15.00
N ALA A 159 5.00 -14.73 -14.27
CA ALA A 159 5.54 -14.94 -12.93
C ALA A 159 4.49 -15.52 -11.96
N ALA A 160 3.25 -15.00 -12.00
CA ALA A 160 2.12 -15.52 -11.24
C ALA A 160 1.89 -17.01 -11.50
N LEU A 161 1.88 -17.40 -12.77
CA LEU A 161 1.65 -18.79 -13.18
C LEU A 161 2.78 -19.71 -12.73
N MET A 162 4.04 -19.26 -12.83
CA MET A 162 5.20 -20.02 -12.36
C MET A 162 5.15 -20.27 -10.86
N VAL A 163 4.87 -19.22 -10.06
CA VAL A 163 4.77 -19.33 -8.59
C VAL A 163 3.51 -20.11 -8.16
N GLY A 164 2.40 -19.96 -8.86
CA GLY A 164 1.22 -20.79 -8.63
C GLY A 164 1.52 -22.27 -8.90
N ALA A 165 2.23 -22.57 -9.99
CA ALA A 165 2.61 -23.94 -10.35
C ALA A 165 3.54 -24.60 -9.32
N THR A 166 4.43 -23.84 -8.65
CA THR A 166 5.27 -24.43 -7.59
C THR A 166 4.44 -24.95 -6.43
N SER A 167 3.40 -24.22 -6.03
CA SER A 167 2.52 -24.66 -4.93
C SER A 167 1.73 -25.92 -5.27
N LEU A 168 1.31 -26.08 -6.54
CA LEU A 168 0.59 -27.27 -6.99
C LEU A 168 1.52 -28.48 -7.13
N ALA A 169 2.74 -28.25 -7.60
CA ALA A 169 3.70 -29.30 -7.87
C ALA A 169 4.39 -29.85 -6.61
N ASP A 170 4.61 -29.02 -5.59
CA ASP A 170 5.19 -29.46 -4.31
C ASP A 170 4.22 -30.37 -3.54
N SER A 171 2.91 -30.15 -3.69
CA SER A 171 1.87 -31.02 -3.12
C SER A 171 1.72 -32.35 -3.84
N GLY A 172 1.94 -32.41 -5.15
CA GLY A 172 1.93 -33.67 -5.91
C GLY A 172 3.14 -34.59 -5.58
N ALA A 173 4.22 -34.02 -5.05
CA ALA A 173 5.42 -34.76 -4.65
C ALA A 173 5.36 -35.33 -3.22
N GLN A 174 4.46 -34.84 -2.37
CA GLN A 174 4.17 -35.41 -1.04
C GLN A 174 2.99 -36.38 -1.16
N GLY A 175 3.28 -37.66 -1.37
CA GLY A 175 2.28 -38.67 -1.73
C GLY A 175 1.06 -38.80 -0.79
N ASN A 176 -0.12 -38.91 -1.42
CA ASN A 176 -1.33 -39.66 -1.06
C ASN A 176 -1.91 -39.70 0.38
N ASN A 177 -1.44 -38.90 1.36
CA ASN A 177 -1.96 -38.98 2.74
C ASN A 177 -2.51 -37.66 3.32
N ALA A 178 -2.87 -36.68 2.49
CA ALA A 178 -3.57 -35.47 2.93
C ALA A 178 -4.80 -35.23 2.04
N GLU A 179 -5.88 -35.94 2.34
CA GLU A 179 -7.14 -35.93 1.56
C GLU A 179 -7.90 -34.59 1.60
N ASP A 180 -7.45 -33.61 2.40
CA ASP A 180 -8.20 -32.36 2.67
C ASP A 180 -7.47 -31.04 2.36
N GLN A 181 -6.24 -31.06 1.83
CA GLN A 181 -5.55 -29.81 1.46
C GLN A 181 -5.53 -29.64 -0.06
N HIS A 182 -6.32 -28.69 -0.56
CA HIS A 182 -6.32 -28.27 -1.96
C HIS A 182 -5.51 -26.97 -2.13
N PRO A 183 -4.19 -27.01 -2.36
CA PRO A 183 -3.37 -25.83 -2.64
C PRO A 183 -3.92 -24.97 -3.78
N ALA A 184 -4.56 -25.61 -4.77
CA ALA A 184 -5.26 -24.94 -5.86
C ALA A 184 -6.34 -23.97 -5.36
N PHE A 185 -7.09 -24.38 -4.33
CA PHE A 185 -8.09 -23.53 -3.69
C PHE A 185 -7.43 -22.34 -2.99
N GLY A 186 -6.31 -22.58 -2.29
CA GLY A 186 -5.51 -21.52 -1.67
C GLY A 186 -5.02 -20.49 -2.68
N VAL A 187 -4.41 -20.94 -3.79
CA VAL A 187 -3.95 -20.07 -4.89
C VAL A 187 -5.12 -19.28 -5.48
N MET A 188 -6.26 -19.92 -5.73
CA MET A 188 -7.47 -19.26 -6.25
C MET A 188 -7.97 -18.17 -5.29
N MET A 189 -8.01 -18.45 -3.98
CA MET A 189 -8.39 -17.46 -2.97
C MET A 189 -7.43 -16.28 -2.93
N VAL A 190 -6.11 -16.50 -3.01
CA VAL A 190 -5.15 -15.40 -3.07
C VAL A 190 -5.35 -14.55 -4.32
N VAL A 191 -5.57 -15.17 -5.49
CA VAL A 191 -5.85 -14.43 -6.74
C VAL A 191 -7.15 -13.63 -6.63
N LEU A 192 -8.20 -14.21 -6.04
CA LEU A 192 -9.47 -13.53 -5.80
C LEU A 192 -9.29 -12.34 -4.85
N SER A 193 -8.49 -12.50 -3.79
CA SER A 193 -8.16 -11.40 -2.88
C SER A 193 -7.45 -10.26 -3.61
N CYS A 194 -6.57 -10.56 -4.56
CA CYS A 194 -5.89 -9.55 -5.37
C CYS A 194 -6.87 -8.80 -6.27
N ALA A 195 -7.87 -9.49 -6.83
CA ALA A 195 -8.92 -8.82 -7.61
C ALA A 195 -9.75 -7.86 -6.74
N ILE A 196 -10.12 -8.26 -5.52
CA ILE A 196 -10.85 -7.40 -4.58
C ILE A 196 -9.98 -6.21 -4.13
N GLN A 197 -8.72 -6.45 -3.77
CA GLN A 197 -7.77 -5.40 -3.40
C GLN A 197 -7.55 -4.41 -4.54
N SER A 198 -7.56 -4.88 -5.80
CA SER A 198 -7.40 -3.98 -6.95
C SER A 198 -8.53 -2.97 -7.08
N VAL A 199 -9.76 -3.34 -6.67
CA VAL A 199 -10.90 -2.44 -6.64
C VAL A 199 -10.67 -1.32 -5.62
N GLN A 200 -10.22 -1.67 -4.40
CA GLN A 200 -9.83 -0.69 -3.38
C GLN A 200 -8.82 0.32 -3.94
N TYR A 201 -7.73 -0.16 -4.53
CA TYR A 201 -6.67 0.73 -5.06
C TYR A 201 -7.20 1.70 -6.13
N VAL A 202 -8.10 1.23 -7.00
CA VAL A 202 -8.74 2.10 -8.01
C VAL A 202 -9.70 3.10 -7.38
N PHE A 203 -10.43 2.71 -6.33
CA PHE A 203 -11.33 3.60 -5.59
C PHE A 203 -10.57 4.69 -4.86
N GLU A 204 -9.51 4.33 -4.14
CA GLU A 204 -8.61 5.31 -3.53
C GLU A 204 -8.07 6.23 -4.63
N GLU A 205 -7.68 5.67 -5.79
CA GLU A 205 -7.10 6.48 -6.87
C GLU A 205 -8.04 7.59 -7.34
N LYS A 206 -9.29 7.20 -7.54
CA LYS A 206 -10.34 8.12 -7.93
C LYS A 206 -10.68 9.12 -6.82
N LEU A 207 -10.70 8.68 -5.56
CA LEU A 207 -11.00 9.53 -4.42
C LEU A 207 -10.00 10.69 -4.30
N MET A 208 -8.71 10.46 -4.55
CA MET A 208 -7.73 11.54 -4.44
C MET A 208 -7.65 12.43 -5.69
N ASP A 209 -8.16 11.99 -6.85
CA ASP A 209 -8.26 12.83 -8.07
C ASP A 209 -9.40 13.87 -7.96
N GLU A 210 -10.46 13.61 -7.18
CA GLU A 210 -11.65 14.47 -7.07
C GLU A 210 -11.48 15.74 -6.20
N GLY A 211 -10.29 16.00 -5.64
CA GLY A 211 -9.88 17.38 -5.29
C GLY A 211 -9.57 17.71 -3.83
N ASP A 212 -9.45 16.73 -2.93
CA ASP A 212 -8.91 16.95 -1.58
C ASP A 212 -7.98 15.79 -1.20
N SER A 213 -6.71 15.89 -1.63
CA SER A 213 -5.69 14.87 -1.36
C SER A 213 -5.43 14.76 0.14
N ALA A 214 -5.97 13.72 0.79
CA ALA A 214 -5.70 13.40 2.19
C ALA A 214 -4.24 12.94 2.35
N PRO A 215 -3.52 13.27 3.45
CA PRO A 215 -2.14 12.85 3.61
C PRO A 215 -2.14 11.31 3.77
N PRO A 216 -1.17 10.59 3.20
CA PRO A 216 -1.15 9.12 3.22
C PRO A 216 -1.31 8.52 4.62
N LEU A 217 -0.71 9.16 5.62
CA LEU A 217 -0.77 8.71 7.01
C LEU A 217 -2.17 8.85 7.63
N VAL A 218 -2.98 9.81 7.17
CA VAL A 218 -4.39 9.96 7.58
C VAL A 218 -5.26 8.93 6.87
N VAL A 219 -5.00 8.65 5.60
CA VAL A 219 -5.74 7.64 4.82
C VAL A 219 -5.60 6.27 5.49
N VAL A 220 -4.36 5.82 5.70
CA VAL A 220 -4.04 4.56 6.40
C VAL A 220 -4.65 4.54 7.81
N GLY A 221 -4.54 5.65 8.54
CA GLY A 221 -5.10 5.75 9.88
C GLY A 221 -6.63 5.65 9.92
N MET A 222 -7.32 6.24 8.94
CA MET A 222 -8.78 6.19 8.84
C MET A 222 -9.29 4.86 8.31
N GLU A 223 -8.55 4.20 7.43
CA GLU A 223 -8.77 2.80 7.06
C GLU A 223 -8.64 1.89 8.28
N GLY A 224 -7.64 2.13 9.13
CA GLY A 224 -7.53 1.54 10.47
C GLY A 224 -8.82 1.67 11.28
N VAL A 225 -9.35 2.89 11.41
CA VAL A 225 -10.56 3.16 12.20
C VAL A 225 -11.78 2.45 11.62
N TRP A 226 -12.06 2.60 10.32
CA TRP A 226 -13.22 1.97 9.69
C TRP A 226 -13.10 0.46 9.63
N GLY A 227 -11.91 -0.07 9.34
CA GLY A 227 -11.63 -1.49 9.34
C GLY A 227 -11.82 -2.10 10.73
N LEU A 228 -11.38 -1.43 11.79
CA LEU A 228 -11.62 -1.90 13.17
C LEU A 228 -13.13 -1.93 13.49
N ILE A 229 -13.87 -0.88 13.11
CA ILE A 229 -15.33 -0.81 13.29
C ILE A 229 -16.03 -1.94 12.52
N LEU A 230 -15.72 -2.10 11.23
CA LEU A 230 -16.33 -3.14 10.39
C LEU A 230 -15.96 -4.54 10.89
N THR A 231 -14.71 -4.77 11.29
CA THR A 231 -14.30 -6.07 11.85
C THR A 231 -15.07 -6.38 13.13
N THR A 232 -15.16 -5.40 14.05
CA THR A 232 -15.80 -5.58 15.36
C THR A 232 -17.32 -5.74 15.27
N PHE A 233 -18.00 -4.93 14.43
CA PHE A 233 -19.47 -4.87 14.39
C PHE A 233 -20.11 -5.66 13.24
N VAL A 234 -19.32 -6.11 12.26
CA VAL A 234 -19.84 -6.89 11.12
C VAL A 234 -19.21 -8.28 11.10
N ILE A 235 -17.88 -8.38 11.06
CA ILE A 235 -17.20 -9.67 10.87
C ILE A 235 -17.29 -10.55 12.10
N TYR A 236 -17.00 -10.05 13.30
CA TYR A 236 -17.11 -10.86 14.51
C TYR A 236 -18.53 -11.40 14.72
N PRO A 237 -19.61 -10.60 14.65
CA PRO A 237 -20.97 -11.13 14.75
C PRO A 237 -21.27 -12.25 13.74
N ILE A 238 -20.79 -12.13 12.50
CA ILE A 238 -20.90 -13.20 11.50
C ILE A 238 -20.07 -14.42 11.93
N ALA A 239 -18.84 -14.23 12.42
CA ALA A 239 -17.96 -15.30 12.87
C ALA A 239 -18.52 -16.06 14.09
N TYR A 240 -19.26 -15.40 14.98
CA TYR A 240 -19.97 -16.05 16.08
C TYR A 240 -21.13 -16.94 15.59
N LEU A 241 -21.81 -16.54 14.51
CA LEU A 241 -22.94 -17.28 13.94
C LEU A 241 -22.54 -18.44 13.04
N VAL A 242 -21.36 -18.36 12.41
CA VAL A 242 -20.84 -19.42 11.54
C VAL A 242 -20.26 -20.54 12.42
N PRO A 243 -20.71 -21.80 12.27
CA PRO A 243 -20.17 -22.90 13.03
C PRO A 243 -18.71 -23.16 12.68
N GLY A 244 -17.87 -23.38 13.68
CA GLY A 244 -16.45 -23.65 13.49
C GLY A 244 -15.80 -24.32 14.69
N ASN A 245 -14.48 -24.48 14.60
CA ASN A 245 -13.67 -25.25 15.56
C ASN A 245 -13.41 -24.52 16.87
N ASP A 246 -13.81 -23.26 16.98
CA ASP A 246 -13.57 -22.43 18.15
C ASP A 246 -14.85 -22.31 18.99
N LEU A 247 -15.06 -23.29 19.88
CA LEU A 247 -16.21 -23.30 20.80
C LEU A 247 -17.59 -23.33 20.09
N GLY A 248 -17.64 -23.88 18.88
CA GLY A 248 -18.83 -23.94 18.05
C GLY A 248 -19.05 -22.72 17.15
N SER A 249 -18.14 -21.74 17.19
CA SER A 249 -18.08 -20.59 16.28
C SER A 249 -16.81 -20.64 15.41
N ASN A 250 -16.76 -19.85 14.34
CA ASN A 250 -15.59 -19.79 13.46
C ASN A 250 -14.38 -19.17 14.19
N GLU A 251 -14.59 -18.04 14.85
CA GLU A 251 -13.59 -17.40 15.69
C GLU A 251 -14.26 -16.51 16.74
N ARG A 252 -13.84 -16.62 18.00
CA ARG A 252 -14.34 -15.79 19.09
C ARG A 252 -13.29 -14.80 19.56
N LEU A 253 -13.68 -13.54 19.66
CA LEU A 253 -12.81 -12.48 20.19
C LEU A 253 -12.44 -12.78 21.64
N ASP A 254 -13.41 -13.25 22.42
CA ASP A 254 -13.25 -13.61 23.83
C ASP A 254 -12.14 -14.65 24.02
N ASP A 255 -12.12 -15.69 23.18
CA ASP A 255 -11.13 -16.76 23.24
C ASP A 255 -9.74 -16.25 22.84
N ALA A 256 -9.66 -15.44 21.78
CA ALA A 256 -8.40 -14.83 21.36
C ALA A 256 -7.81 -13.91 22.45
N CYS A 257 -8.65 -13.16 23.17
CA CYS A 257 -8.21 -12.34 24.30
C CYS A 257 -7.73 -13.19 25.48
N GLU A 258 -8.42 -14.27 25.82
CA GLU A 258 -8.02 -15.19 26.88
C GLU A 258 -6.69 -15.88 26.54
N MET A 259 -6.56 -16.40 25.32
CA MET A 259 -5.31 -16.95 24.80
C MET A 259 -4.17 -15.93 24.85
N LEU A 260 -4.44 -14.64 24.59
CA LEU A 260 -3.43 -13.60 24.70
C LEU A 260 -3.05 -13.33 26.16
N MET A 261 -4.00 -13.33 27.09
CA MET A 261 -3.73 -13.09 28.52
C MET A 261 -2.94 -14.24 29.16
N ASN A 262 -3.17 -15.48 28.72
CA ASN A 262 -2.56 -16.66 29.30
C ASN A 262 -1.13 -16.93 28.81
N SER A 263 -0.70 -16.36 27.67
CA SER A 263 0.64 -16.57 27.11
C SER A 263 1.45 -15.28 27.02
N GLY A 264 2.47 -15.15 27.87
CA GLY A 264 3.42 -14.02 27.82
C GLY A 264 4.19 -13.95 26.50
N LEU A 265 4.40 -15.09 25.84
CA LEU A 265 5.00 -15.15 24.51
C LEU A 265 4.06 -14.56 23.46
N ALA A 266 2.77 -14.92 23.48
CA ALA A 266 1.77 -14.33 22.57
C ALA A 266 1.69 -12.80 22.74
N GLN A 267 1.73 -12.29 23.98
CA GLN A 267 1.73 -10.85 24.26
C GLN A 267 2.95 -10.13 23.65
N ALA A 268 4.14 -10.70 23.83
CA ALA A 268 5.36 -10.14 23.26
C ALA A 268 5.31 -10.11 21.72
N ILE A 269 4.81 -11.18 21.09
CA ILE A 269 4.69 -11.26 19.63
C ILE A 269 3.63 -10.29 19.11
N VAL A 270 2.48 -10.17 19.76
CA VAL A 270 1.45 -9.18 19.39
C VAL A 270 1.98 -7.76 19.52
N LEU A 271 2.71 -7.44 20.59
CA LEU A 271 3.34 -6.12 20.73
C LEU A 271 4.33 -5.84 19.60
N ILE A 272 5.20 -6.80 19.27
CA ILE A 272 6.13 -6.69 18.13
C ILE A 272 5.34 -6.51 16.83
N TYR A 273 4.27 -7.27 16.62
CA TYR A 273 3.43 -7.19 15.43
C TYR A 273 2.84 -5.79 15.24
N LEU A 274 2.27 -5.21 16.30
CA LEU A 274 1.74 -3.84 16.28
C LEU A 274 2.82 -2.80 15.96
N LEU A 275 3.99 -2.91 16.60
CA LEU A 275 5.11 -1.98 16.39
C LEU A 275 5.67 -2.09 14.96
N VAL A 276 5.75 -3.29 14.42
CA VAL A 276 6.29 -3.54 13.09
C VAL A 276 5.33 -3.07 11.99
N ILE A 277 4.01 -3.25 12.14
CA ILE A 277 3.01 -2.68 11.21
C ILE A 277 3.04 -1.15 11.26
N LEU A 278 3.04 -0.56 12.46
CA LEU A 278 3.14 0.88 12.62
C LEU A 278 4.42 1.43 11.98
N GLY A 279 5.56 0.77 12.25
CA GLY A 279 6.85 1.09 11.67
C GLY A 279 6.80 1.02 10.14
N TYR A 280 6.25 -0.05 9.58
CA TYR A 280 6.11 -0.22 8.14
C TYR A 280 5.29 0.92 7.52
N ASN A 281 4.14 1.28 8.09
CA ASN A 281 3.32 2.38 7.58
C ASN A 281 4.06 3.72 7.59
N VAL A 282 4.80 4.02 8.66
CA VAL A 282 5.58 5.27 8.77
C VAL A 282 6.77 5.27 7.81
N PHE A 283 7.54 4.18 7.74
CA PHE A 283 8.70 4.11 6.88
C PHE A 283 8.33 4.05 5.40
N ALA A 284 7.25 3.37 5.03
CA ALA A 284 6.76 3.32 3.66
C ALA A 284 6.40 4.71 3.14
N VAL A 285 5.67 5.52 3.95
CA VAL A 285 5.40 6.93 3.64
C VAL A 285 6.69 7.75 3.61
N SER A 286 7.62 7.50 4.52
CA SER A 286 8.91 8.20 4.59
C SER A 286 9.81 7.91 3.37
N VAL A 287 9.79 6.68 2.84
CA VAL A 287 10.52 6.32 1.60
C VAL A 287 9.98 7.11 0.42
N THR A 288 8.65 7.25 0.31
CA THR A 288 8.04 8.08 -0.72
C THR A 288 8.45 9.54 -0.60
N TYR A 289 8.49 10.06 0.64
CA TYR A 289 8.82 11.46 0.92
C TYR A 289 10.31 11.80 0.72
N LEU A 290 11.23 10.91 1.11
CA LEU A 290 12.68 11.16 1.05
C LEU A 290 13.32 10.74 -0.28
N LEU A 291 12.78 9.71 -0.93
CA LEU A 291 13.31 9.20 -2.18
C LEU A 291 12.38 9.57 -3.35
N ASN A 292 11.39 8.73 -3.66
CA ASN A 292 10.28 8.97 -4.59
C ASN A 292 9.36 7.74 -4.65
N SER A 293 8.28 7.83 -5.44
CA SER A 293 7.34 6.73 -5.69
C SER A 293 7.96 5.50 -6.37
N ILE A 294 9.07 5.67 -7.13
CA ILE A 294 9.76 4.54 -7.76
C ILE A 294 10.46 3.69 -6.70
N TRP A 295 11.13 4.31 -5.73
CA TRP A 295 11.78 3.60 -4.62
C TRP A 295 10.78 2.93 -3.68
N HIS A 296 9.60 3.53 -3.47
CA HIS A 296 8.52 2.87 -2.74
C HIS A 296 8.05 1.60 -3.47
N ALA A 297 7.83 1.68 -4.79
CA ALA A 297 7.49 0.50 -5.58
C ALA A 297 8.60 -0.56 -5.56
N ILE A 298 9.88 -0.14 -5.57
CA ILE A 298 11.00 -1.06 -5.41
C ILE A 298 10.93 -1.76 -4.04
N LEU A 299 10.69 -1.02 -2.95
CA LEU A 299 10.55 -1.59 -1.60
C LEU A 299 9.49 -2.70 -1.55
N ASP A 300 8.32 -2.47 -2.15
CA ASP A 300 7.25 -3.47 -2.20
C ASP A 300 7.64 -4.72 -2.98
N ASN A 301 8.36 -4.57 -4.10
CA ASN A 301 8.84 -5.70 -4.91
C ASN A 301 9.95 -6.51 -4.24
N PHE A 302 10.74 -5.88 -3.36
CA PHE A 302 11.78 -6.57 -2.61
C PHE A 302 11.24 -7.32 -1.39
N ARG A 303 10.05 -6.96 -0.88
CA ARG A 303 9.45 -7.61 0.29
C ARG A 303 9.24 -9.13 0.12
N PRO A 304 8.67 -9.65 -0.98
CA PRO A 304 8.57 -11.10 -1.17
C PRO A 304 9.92 -11.81 -1.12
N ILE A 305 10.97 -11.17 -1.65
CA ILE A 305 12.33 -11.74 -1.70
C ILE A 305 12.92 -11.81 -0.30
N THR A 306 12.76 -10.75 0.51
CA THR A 306 13.24 -10.74 1.88
C THR A 306 12.44 -11.68 2.78
N VAL A 307 11.12 -11.81 2.57
CA VAL A 307 10.29 -12.79 3.27
C VAL A 307 10.73 -14.21 2.94
N TRP A 308 10.93 -14.55 1.67
CA TRP A 308 11.40 -15.88 1.27
C TRP A 308 12.82 -16.17 1.78
N GLY A 309 13.74 -15.21 1.67
CA GLY A 309 15.09 -15.35 2.22
C GLY A 309 15.10 -15.52 3.74
N ALA A 310 14.22 -14.82 4.46
CA ALA A 310 14.06 -14.99 5.89
C ALA A 310 13.40 -16.33 6.25
N ASP A 311 12.44 -16.84 5.46
CA ASP A 311 11.82 -18.15 5.69
C ASP A 311 12.83 -19.30 5.51
N LEU A 312 13.72 -19.20 4.51
CA LEU A 312 14.87 -20.11 4.36
C LEU A 312 15.86 -19.99 5.52
N MET A 313 16.17 -18.75 5.94
CA MET A 313 17.09 -18.51 7.05
C MET A 313 16.55 -19.09 8.36
N LEU A 314 15.25 -18.95 8.61
CA LEU A 314 14.58 -19.55 9.77
C LEU A 314 14.69 -21.07 9.75
N PHE A 315 14.45 -21.70 8.59
CA PHE A 315 14.52 -23.16 8.45
C PHE A 315 15.92 -23.72 8.78
N TYR A 316 16.98 -23.11 8.24
CA TYR A 316 18.34 -23.64 8.35
C TYR A 316 19.12 -23.14 9.58
N LEU A 317 18.95 -21.89 10.00
CA LEU A 317 19.80 -21.30 11.05
C LEU A 317 19.15 -21.24 12.42
N PHE A 318 17.84 -20.96 12.50
CA PHE A 318 17.20 -20.66 13.79
C PHE A 318 16.39 -21.83 14.33
N THR A 319 15.67 -22.54 13.47
CA THR A 319 14.60 -23.44 13.93
C THR A 319 14.86 -24.93 13.67
N GLN A 320 16.06 -25.30 13.20
CA GLN A 320 16.45 -26.70 12.91
C GLN A 320 15.36 -27.48 12.16
N GLY A 321 14.68 -26.83 11.22
CA GLY A 321 13.63 -27.43 10.39
C GLY A 321 12.18 -27.38 10.91
N GLN A 322 11.88 -26.75 12.06
CA GLN A 322 10.47 -26.64 12.53
C GLN A 322 9.67 -25.48 11.92
N PHE A 323 10.31 -24.35 11.59
CA PHE A 323 9.68 -23.18 10.98
C PHE A 323 10.49 -22.73 9.76
N GLY A 324 9.80 -22.44 8.66
CA GLY A 324 10.41 -21.98 7.41
C GLY A 324 10.19 -22.93 6.24
N GLU A 325 10.53 -22.49 5.03
CA GLU A 325 10.44 -23.28 3.82
C GLU A 325 11.80 -23.91 3.50
N ARG A 326 11.82 -25.22 3.24
CA ARG A 326 13.03 -25.93 2.81
C ARG A 326 13.35 -25.58 1.36
N TRP A 327 14.62 -25.61 0.99
CA TRP A 327 15.00 -25.53 -0.42
C TRP A 327 14.63 -26.83 -1.16
N THR A 328 13.74 -26.77 -2.14
CA THR A 328 13.34 -27.90 -3.00
C THR A 328 13.72 -27.66 -4.46
N ILE A 329 13.52 -28.67 -5.32
CA ILE A 329 13.69 -28.52 -6.78
C ILE A 329 12.74 -27.44 -7.32
N TRP A 330 11.54 -27.31 -6.72
CA TRP A 330 10.52 -26.33 -7.10
C TRP A 330 10.87 -24.92 -6.63
N SER A 331 11.73 -24.76 -5.62
CA SER A 331 12.26 -23.45 -5.21
C SER A 331 13.05 -22.76 -6.34
N TRP A 332 13.64 -23.52 -7.29
CA TRP A 332 14.25 -22.93 -8.48
C TRP A 332 13.22 -22.27 -9.41
N LEU A 333 12.06 -22.93 -9.58
CA LEU A 333 10.95 -22.36 -10.35
C LEU A 333 10.35 -21.15 -9.62
N GLN A 334 10.29 -21.19 -8.29
CA GLN A 334 9.84 -20.09 -7.46
C GLN A 334 10.78 -18.87 -7.61
N LEU A 335 12.10 -19.09 -7.52
CA LEU A 335 13.13 -18.07 -7.74
C LEU A 335 13.05 -17.46 -9.15
N ALA A 336 12.89 -18.31 -10.17
CA ALA A 336 12.69 -17.86 -11.55
C ALA A 336 11.41 -17.01 -11.68
N GLY A 337 10.33 -17.39 -10.98
CA GLY A 337 9.13 -16.57 -10.83
C GLY A 337 9.40 -15.20 -10.20
N MET A 338 10.19 -15.14 -9.11
CA MET A 338 10.54 -13.86 -8.47
C MET A 338 11.35 -12.95 -9.41
N ILE A 339 12.33 -13.50 -10.13
CA ILE A 339 13.15 -12.75 -11.08
C ILE A 339 12.27 -12.22 -12.23
N THR A 340 11.36 -13.05 -12.73
CA THR A 340 10.41 -12.68 -13.78
C THR A 340 9.47 -11.56 -13.30
N LEU A 341 9.04 -11.60 -12.04
CA LEU A 341 8.21 -10.57 -11.43
C LEU A 341 8.94 -9.24 -11.27
N LEU A 342 10.20 -9.27 -10.82
CA LEU A 342 11.05 -8.07 -10.77
C LEU A 342 11.25 -7.47 -12.16
N ALA A 343 11.55 -8.31 -13.16
CA ALA A 343 11.73 -7.87 -14.53
C ALA A 343 10.44 -7.26 -15.09
N GLY A 344 9.29 -7.92 -14.91
CA GLY A 344 7.98 -7.42 -15.35
C GLY A 344 7.63 -6.09 -14.72
N THR A 345 7.89 -5.94 -13.41
CA THR A 345 7.62 -4.69 -12.70
C THR A 345 8.62 -3.58 -13.08
N ALA A 346 9.88 -3.91 -13.36
CA ALA A 346 10.86 -2.95 -13.87
C ALA A 346 10.52 -2.45 -15.28
N VAL A 347 10.01 -3.33 -16.15
CA VAL A 347 9.49 -2.98 -17.48
C VAL A 347 8.24 -2.11 -17.36
N TYR A 348 7.31 -2.50 -16.49
CA TYR A 348 6.08 -1.76 -16.23
C TYR A 348 6.35 -0.32 -15.74
N ASN A 349 7.26 -0.19 -14.77
CA ASN A 349 7.70 1.11 -14.26
C ASN A 349 8.58 1.87 -15.26
N GLY A 350 9.03 1.27 -16.36
CA GLY A 350 9.94 1.90 -17.32
C GLY A 350 11.33 2.19 -16.74
N THR A 351 11.74 1.45 -15.71
CA THR A 351 13.13 1.41 -15.22
C THR A 351 13.99 0.62 -16.20
N LEU A 352 13.46 -0.50 -16.69
CA LEU A 352 14.04 -1.25 -17.80
C LEU A 352 13.47 -0.72 -19.12
N ARG A 353 14.31 -0.08 -19.93
CA ARG A 353 13.93 0.45 -21.25
C ARG A 353 14.06 -0.64 -22.30
N LEU A 354 12.96 -1.00 -22.94
CA LEU A 354 12.92 -1.90 -24.08
C LEU A 354 13.22 -1.12 -25.37
N PRO A 355 14.05 -1.66 -26.28
CA PRO A 355 14.34 -1.00 -27.56
C PRO A 355 13.05 -0.85 -28.38
N GLY A 356 12.84 0.31 -29.00
CA GLY A 356 11.69 0.58 -29.88
C GLY A 356 10.46 1.24 -29.24
N PHE A 357 10.47 1.51 -27.93
CA PHE A 357 9.38 2.22 -27.26
C PHE A 357 9.76 3.65 -26.86
N VAL A 358 8.79 4.57 -26.96
CA VAL A 358 8.97 5.97 -26.54
C VAL A 358 8.74 6.09 -25.04
N TYR A 359 9.84 6.27 -24.31
CA TYR A 359 9.84 6.62 -22.90
C TYR A 359 9.82 8.14 -22.78
N LEU A 360 8.79 8.68 -22.12
CA LEU A 360 8.81 10.09 -21.75
C LEU A 360 9.67 10.22 -20.50
N GLU A 361 10.85 10.80 -20.67
CA GLU A 361 11.66 11.28 -19.55
C GLU A 361 10.91 12.46 -18.93
N PRO A 362 10.71 12.50 -17.60
CA PRO A 362 10.34 13.74 -16.95
C PRO A 362 11.45 14.74 -17.26
N LEU A 363 11.12 15.93 -17.75
CA LEU A 363 12.09 17.04 -17.82
C LEU A 363 12.79 17.10 -16.46
N GLU A 364 14.12 16.99 -16.44
CA GLU A 364 14.91 17.10 -15.23
C GLU A 364 14.46 18.33 -14.42
N PRO A 365 14.13 18.18 -13.12
CA PRO A 365 13.81 19.31 -12.28
C PRO A 365 15.11 19.98 -11.85
N ALA A 366 15.86 20.57 -12.79
CA ALA A 366 17.05 21.35 -12.46
C ALA A 366 16.72 22.64 -11.68
N LEU A 367 15.42 22.95 -11.46
CA LEU A 367 14.97 24.17 -10.74
C LEU A 367 13.67 24.01 -9.94
N ALA A 368 13.13 22.79 -9.77
CA ALA A 368 11.87 22.57 -9.05
C ALA A 368 12.06 21.69 -7.82
N SER A 369 12.44 22.31 -6.70
CA SER A 369 12.21 21.76 -5.37
C SER A 369 10.72 21.88 -5.01
N ILE A 370 9.83 21.20 -5.74
CA ILE A 370 8.40 21.25 -5.40
C ILE A 370 7.77 19.86 -5.45
N ARG A 371 7.27 19.49 -4.26
CA ARG A 371 6.60 18.25 -3.88
C ARG A 371 5.38 18.02 -4.75
N THR A 372 5.34 16.89 -5.43
CA THR A 372 4.11 16.38 -6.06
C THR A 372 3.08 16.07 -4.97
N PRO A 373 1.79 16.33 -5.21
CA PRO A 373 0.73 16.07 -4.23
C PRO A 373 0.72 14.58 -3.86
N GLU A 374 0.68 14.31 -2.56
CA GLU A 374 0.86 13.02 -1.87
C GLU A 374 -0.39 12.13 -1.99
N ALA A 375 -1.00 12.11 -3.17
CA ALA A 375 -2.15 11.28 -3.47
C ALA A 375 -1.72 9.91 -4.02
N LEU A 376 -1.91 8.87 -3.20
CA LEU A 376 -1.90 7.43 -3.52
C LEU A 376 -0.56 6.76 -3.75
N THR A 377 -0.05 6.14 -2.68
CA THR A 377 0.78 4.95 -2.79
C THR A 377 -0.04 3.73 -2.38
N ALA A 378 -1.04 3.40 -3.19
CA ALA A 378 -1.36 2.00 -3.40
C ALA A 378 -0.13 1.36 -4.08
N SER A 379 0.38 0.30 -3.47
CA SER A 379 1.72 -0.30 -3.54
C SER A 379 2.17 -0.85 -4.91
N THR A 380 1.82 -0.23 -6.04
CA THR A 380 2.17 -0.77 -7.37
C THR A 380 2.24 0.23 -8.52
N PHE A 381 1.82 1.48 -8.34
CA PHE A 381 1.66 2.41 -9.47
C PHE A 381 2.50 3.67 -9.33
N SER A 382 3.82 3.53 -9.53
CA SER A 382 4.72 4.70 -9.57
C SER A 382 4.58 5.56 -10.84
N ARG A 383 3.80 5.16 -11.86
CA ARG A 383 3.63 5.88 -13.14
C ARG A 383 2.26 5.66 -13.80
N SER A 384 1.18 6.12 -13.17
CA SER A 384 -0.15 6.15 -13.80
C SER A 384 -0.19 7.20 -14.93
N PRO A 385 -0.67 6.89 -16.16
CA PRO A 385 -0.84 7.86 -17.25
C PRO A 385 -1.82 9.02 -16.91
N LEU A 386 -2.59 8.92 -15.82
CA LEU A 386 -3.45 9.99 -15.30
C LEU A 386 -2.70 11.18 -14.73
N ILE A 387 -1.57 10.94 -14.07
CA ILE A 387 -0.65 12.01 -13.64
C ILE A 387 -0.19 12.79 -14.89
N THR A 388 -0.02 12.09 -16.03
CA THR A 388 0.30 12.72 -17.31
C THR A 388 -0.89 13.48 -17.91
N ARG A 389 -2.14 13.06 -17.69
CA ARG A 389 -3.35 13.79 -18.14
C ARG A 389 -3.53 15.10 -17.39
N ASN A 390 -3.37 15.12 -16.07
CA ASN A 390 -3.47 16.36 -15.27
C ASN A 390 -2.32 17.33 -15.63
N ALA A 391 -1.10 16.81 -15.82
CA ALA A 391 0.03 17.60 -16.33
C ALA A 391 -0.15 18.09 -17.78
N MET A 392 -0.73 17.29 -18.67
CA MET A 392 -1.06 17.69 -20.05
C MET A 392 -2.18 18.73 -20.10
N LYS A 393 -3.23 18.59 -19.28
CA LYS A 393 -4.32 19.56 -19.17
C LYS A 393 -3.81 20.89 -18.62
N ALA A 394 -2.92 20.86 -17.62
CA ALA A 394 -2.19 22.01 -17.13
C ALA A 394 -1.35 22.69 -18.22
N ALA A 395 -0.63 21.89 -19.01
CA ALA A 395 0.20 22.39 -20.11
C ALA A 395 -0.62 22.96 -21.28
N GLU A 396 -1.76 22.36 -21.60
CA GLU A 396 -2.71 22.80 -22.63
C GLU A 396 -3.36 24.15 -22.27
N ILE A 397 -3.82 24.29 -21.01
CA ILE A 397 -4.39 25.54 -20.49
C ILE A 397 -3.32 26.64 -20.45
N ALA A 398 -2.11 26.33 -19.97
CA ALA A 398 -0.98 27.27 -20.00
C ALA A 398 -0.58 27.67 -21.42
N ARG A 399 -0.76 26.82 -22.44
CA ARG A 399 -0.48 27.17 -23.84
C ARG A 399 -1.46 28.20 -24.39
N ARG A 400 -2.71 28.16 -23.93
CA ARG A 400 -3.80 29.06 -24.36
C ARG A 400 -3.79 30.40 -23.63
N THR A 401 -3.07 30.53 -22.52
CA THR A 401 -2.91 31.82 -21.83
C THR A 401 -2.00 32.75 -22.66
N PRO A 402 -2.44 33.96 -23.05
CA PRO A 402 -1.64 34.84 -23.91
C PRO A 402 -0.39 35.42 -23.22
N ASN A 403 -0.45 35.60 -21.91
CA ASN A 403 0.53 36.33 -21.14
C ASN A 403 1.56 35.38 -20.50
N ALA A 404 2.85 35.60 -20.74
CA ALA A 404 3.92 34.66 -20.35
C ALA A 404 4.00 34.39 -18.83
N ASN A 405 3.77 35.43 -18.01
CA ASN A 405 3.77 35.32 -16.55
C ASN A 405 2.57 34.52 -16.01
N ASP A 406 1.43 34.55 -16.70
CA ASP A 406 0.25 33.75 -16.33
C ASP A 406 0.36 32.29 -16.81
N ARG A 407 1.14 32.02 -17.86
CA ARG A 407 1.43 30.63 -18.29
C ARG A 407 2.15 29.85 -17.20
N ASP A 408 3.15 30.48 -16.58
CA ASP A 408 3.92 29.89 -15.50
C ASP A 408 3.12 29.81 -14.20
N ARG A 409 2.22 30.77 -13.96
CA ARG A 409 1.26 30.74 -12.85
C ARG A 409 0.27 29.59 -12.96
N VAL A 410 -0.33 29.39 -14.13
CA VAL A 410 -1.24 28.28 -14.42
C VAL A 410 -0.51 26.94 -14.37
N ARG A 411 0.71 26.85 -14.91
CA ARG A 411 1.55 25.65 -14.80
C ARG A 411 1.84 25.28 -13.34
N ARG A 412 2.11 26.27 -12.49
CA ARG A 412 2.36 26.05 -11.06
C ARG A 412 1.08 25.76 -10.29
N GLU A 413 -0.03 26.45 -10.52
CA GLU A 413 -1.33 26.20 -9.87
C GLU A 413 -1.86 24.77 -10.12
N PHE A 414 -1.62 24.21 -11.31
CA PHE A 414 -2.08 22.87 -11.65
C PHE A 414 -1.06 21.74 -11.39
N MET A 415 0.23 22.03 -11.19
CA MET A 415 1.26 21.02 -10.87
C MET A 415 1.73 21.04 -9.41
N THR A 416 1.44 22.11 -8.68
CA THR A 416 1.86 22.29 -7.29
C THR A 416 0.71 22.93 -6.52
N GLU A 417 0.11 22.20 -5.58
CA GLU A 417 -0.81 22.78 -4.61
C GLU A 417 -0.15 23.99 -3.92
N TYR A 418 -0.71 25.17 -4.16
CA TYR A 418 -0.55 26.43 -3.43
C TYR A 418 0.83 27.13 -3.36
N GLN A 419 0.82 28.42 -3.69
CA GLN A 419 1.76 29.44 -3.17
C GLN A 419 0.95 30.69 -2.74
N PRO A 420 1.41 31.50 -1.77
CA PRO A 420 0.59 32.44 -1.04
C PRO A 420 0.33 33.70 -1.88
N LEU A 421 -0.87 34.25 -1.71
CA LEU A 421 -1.27 35.55 -2.22
C LEU A 421 -0.33 36.63 -1.68
N ALA A 422 0.49 37.20 -2.56
CA ALA A 422 1.14 38.48 -2.34
C ALA A 422 0.44 39.54 -3.21
N ASP A 423 0.06 40.62 -2.53
CA ASP A 423 -0.48 41.90 -2.99
C ASP A 423 -2.00 42.09 -3.14
N ALA A 424 -2.49 42.96 -2.26
CA ALA A 424 -3.84 43.53 -2.25
C ALA A 424 -4.06 44.64 -3.31
N ASP A 425 -2.99 45.10 -3.98
CA ASP A 425 -3.03 46.22 -4.93
C ASP A 425 -3.36 45.83 -6.37
N THR A 426 -3.49 44.53 -6.69
CA THR A 426 -3.94 44.09 -8.02
C THR A 426 -5.46 44.00 -8.17
N ARG A 427 -6.23 44.45 -7.17
CA ARG A 427 -7.67 44.70 -7.33
C ARG A 427 -7.93 46.02 -8.07
N ARG A 428 -7.54 46.10 -9.34
CA ARG A 428 -8.23 46.97 -10.29
C ARG A 428 -9.03 46.09 -11.25
N ARG A 429 -10.35 46.20 -11.16
CA ARG A 429 -11.30 45.55 -12.06
C ARG A 429 -10.94 45.94 -13.49
N ILE A 430 -10.75 44.95 -14.35
CA ILE A 430 -10.77 45.13 -15.81
C ILE A 430 -12.16 44.69 -16.25
N ASP A 431 -12.97 45.66 -16.70
CA ASP A 431 -14.24 45.39 -17.38
C ASP A 431 -13.96 44.88 -18.81
N PRO A 432 -14.83 44.06 -19.44
CA PRO A 432 -14.53 43.36 -20.69
C PRO A 432 -14.40 44.23 -21.96
N ALA A 433 -14.37 45.57 -21.85
CA ALA A 433 -14.47 46.48 -23.01
C ALA A 433 -13.35 47.52 -23.14
N GLY A 434 -12.28 47.48 -22.34
CA GLY A 434 -11.01 48.16 -22.69
C GLY A 434 -11.07 49.69 -22.91
N HIS A 435 -11.75 50.45 -22.05
CA HIS A 435 -11.68 51.92 -22.06
C HIS A 435 -11.14 52.49 -20.75
N THR A 436 -10.07 53.29 -20.87
CA THR A 436 -9.47 54.07 -19.78
C THR A 436 -10.18 55.43 -19.69
N TYR A 437 -10.91 55.69 -18.62
CA TYR A 437 -11.28 57.07 -18.26
C TYR A 437 -10.31 57.57 -17.19
N GLY A 438 -9.56 58.59 -17.55
CA GLY A 438 -8.83 59.42 -16.59
C GLY A 438 -9.76 60.43 -15.92
N SER A 439 -9.53 60.63 -14.63
CA SER A 439 -9.89 61.84 -13.87
C SER A 439 -8.89 61.87 -12.69
N LEU A 440 -7.81 62.66 -12.74
CA LEU A 440 -7.73 64.08 -12.35
C LEU A 440 -8.26 64.39 -10.94
N GLU A 441 -7.40 65.14 -10.22
CA GLU A 441 -7.58 65.86 -8.94
C GLU A 441 -7.38 65.02 -7.66
N ALA A 442 -6.48 65.37 -6.73
CA ALA A 442 -5.61 66.54 -6.53
C ALA A 442 -4.30 66.15 -5.83
#